data_AF-A0A4P5YL32-F1
#
_entry.id   AF-A0A4P5YL32-F1
#
_cell.length_a   1.000
_cell.length_b   1.000
_cell.length_c   1.000
_cell.angle_alpha   90.00
_cell.angle_beta   90.00
_cell.angle_gamma   90.00
#
_symmetry.space_group_name_H-M   'P 1'
#
loop_
_entity.id
_entity.type
_entity.pdbx_description
1 polymer ?
#
loop_
_entity_poly.entity_id
_entity_poly.type
_entity_poly.pdbx_seq_one_letter_code
_entity_poly.pdbx_strand_id
1 'polypeptide(L)'
;MKTNLYLSLLAGCLLAAGASFAADAAPKLEPPLDATYRLIYYAVLEGAFEDGLGNADVDRILLRGPDGKGFLHFIYACPLCMPTINALQNYRQRAPIFGYKIHGNQAAENTHGPGLSAELRVQLGSPDQAARLGAVNQLVKRWVERRLTSQRLTPEERKAVQAQLEEGRKRGMEMLTRFKTDNSFAVFAPGFAGIEECAVCNGAVGMGFKVKP
;
A
#
# COMPACT_ATOMS: atom_id res chain seq x y z
N MET A 1 22.68 -19.29 -74.51
CA MET A 1 23.32 -18.06 -75.05
C MET A 1 22.75 -16.88 -74.27
N LYS A 2 23.46 -16.05 -73.49
CA LYS A 2 24.88 -15.84 -73.16
C LYS A 2 24.89 -15.37 -71.68
N THR A 3 25.50 -16.09 -70.74
CA THR A 3 26.86 -15.86 -70.20
C THR A 3 27.28 -14.42 -69.91
N ASN A 4 27.40 -14.15 -68.60
CA ASN A 4 28.54 -13.62 -67.84
C ASN A 4 28.99 -12.15 -67.95
N LEU A 5 29.54 -11.75 -66.79
CA LEU A 5 30.71 -10.90 -66.57
C LEU A 5 30.40 -9.41 -66.37
N TYR A 6 30.48 -8.95 -65.12
CA TYR A 6 31.58 -8.09 -64.66
C TYR A 6 31.73 -8.22 -63.15
N LEU A 7 32.68 -9.09 -62.79
CA LEU A 7 33.34 -9.13 -61.50
C LEU A 7 34.41 -8.01 -61.48
N SER A 8 34.73 -7.56 -60.27
CA SER A 8 35.99 -6.90 -59.85
C SER A 8 36.02 -5.37 -59.90
N LEU A 9 36.02 -4.76 -58.72
CA LEU A 9 37.04 -3.84 -58.18
C LEU A 9 36.39 -2.86 -57.21
N LEU A 10 36.45 -3.16 -55.92
CA LEU A 10 37.18 -2.34 -54.95
C LEU A 10 37.06 -3.00 -53.57
N ALA A 11 38.10 -3.77 -53.28
CA ALA A 11 38.52 -4.00 -51.92
C ALA A 11 38.97 -2.66 -51.30
N GLY A 12 38.72 -2.49 -50.00
CA GLY A 12 39.38 -1.47 -49.21
C GLY A 12 38.43 -0.55 -48.45
N CYS A 13 37.93 -1.04 -47.32
CA CYS A 13 38.16 -0.39 -46.03
C CYS A 13 37.59 -1.29 -44.93
N LEU A 14 38.50 -2.10 -44.37
CA LEU A 14 38.44 -2.43 -42.95
C LEU A 14 38.17 -1.14 -42.17
N LEU A 15 37.12 -1.14 -41.36
CA LEU A 15 37.18 -0.68 -39.98
C LEU A 15 36.05 -1.36 -39.23
N ALA A 16 36.42 -2.34 -38.42
CA ALA A 16 35.55 -2.96 -37.44
C ALA A 16 35.03 -1.88 -36.49
N ALA A 17 33.80 -1.41 -36.71
CA ALA A 17 33.02 -0.77 -35.66
C ALA A 17 32.43 -1.87 -34.77
N GLY A 18 33.33 -2.64 -34.13
CA GLY A 18 33.01 -3.35 -32.91
C GLY A 18 32.82 -2.30 -31.83
N ALA A 19 31.68 -1.61 -31.87
CA ALA A 19 31.18 -0.89 -30.71
C ALA A 19 30.90 -1.96 -29.66
N SER A 20 31.93 -2.32 -28.90
CA SER A 20 31.73 -2.80 -27.55
C SER A 20 30.91 -1.72 -26.86
N PHE A 21 29.60 -1.92 -26.85
CA PHE A 21 28.81 -1.41 -25.75
C PHE A 21 29.47 -2.02 -24.52
N ALA A 22 30.34 -1.25 -23.88
CA ALA A 22 30.62 -1.47 -22.48
C ALA A 22 29.24 -1.57 -21.86
N ALA A 23 28.88 -2.78 -21.44
CA ALA A 23 27.68 -2.98 -20.67
C ALA A 23 27.90 -2.14 -19.43
N ASP A 24 27.38 -0.90 -19.45
CA ASP A 24 27.16 -0.13 -18.25
C ASP A 24 26.56 -1.12 -17.28
N ALA A 25 27.25 -1.33 -16.16
CA ALA A 25 26.84 -2.30 -15.15
C ALA A 25 25.36 -2.03 -14.90
N ALA A 26 24.51 -2.97 -15.33
CA ALA A 26 23.07 -2.80 -15.26
C ALA A 26 22.76 -2.29 -13.85
N PRO A 27 22.03 -1.16 -13.71
CA PRO A 27 21.80 -0.57 -12.40
C PRO A 27 21.32 -1.68 -11.49
N LYS A 28 22.05 -1.87 -10.39
CA LYS A 28 21.80 -2.95 -9.44
C LYS A 28 20.35 -2.82 -9.05
N LEU A 29 19.48 -3.68 -9.60
CA LEU A 29 18.05 -3.63 -9.31
C LEU A 29 17.95 -3.72 -7.80
N GLU A 30 17.40 -2.67 -7.19
CA GLU A 30 17.08 -2.72 -5.78
C GLU A 30 16.30 -4.02 -5.53
N PRO A 31 16.58 -4.74 -4.44
CA PRO A 31 15.90 -5.98 -4.16
C PRO A 31 14.39 -5.73 -4.26
N PRO A 32 13.64 -6.61 -4.97
CA PRO A 32 12.22 -6.41 -5.16
C PRO A 32 11.56 -6.22 -3.80
N LEU A 33 10.64 -5.26 -3.71
CA LEU A 33 9.85 -5.02 -2.49
C LEU A 33 9.41 -6.35 -1.88
N ASP A 34 9.59 -6.48 -0.57
CA ASP A 34 9.22 -7.67 0.19
C ASP A 34 7.79 -8.14 -0.14
N ALA A 35 7.56 -9.45 -0.18
CA ALA A 35 6.29 -10.02 -0.61
C ALA A 35 5.11 -9.56 0.27
N THR A 36 5.33 -9.41 1.58
CA THR A 36 4.32 -8.89 2.52
C THR A 36 4.02 -7.43 2.22
N TYR A 37 5.07 -6.63 1.98
CA TYR A 37 4.90 -5.24 1.60
C TYR A 37 4.05 -5.08 0.34
N ARG A 38 4.37 -5.84 -0.72
CA ARG A 38 3.58 -5.81 -1.98
C ARG A 38 2.14 -6.25 -1.75
N LEU A 39 1.93 -7.31 -0.97
CA LEU A 39 0.59 -7.83 -0.68
C LEU A 39 -0.28 -6.74 -0.04
N ILE A 40 0.19 -6.12 1.04
CA ILE A 40 -0.55 -5.07 1.73
C ILE A 40 -0.74 -3.84 0.84
N TYR A 41 0.31 -3.42 0.14
CA TYR A 41 0.26 -2.26 -0.75
C TYR A 41 -0.85 -2.43 -1.80
N TYR A 42 -0.86 -3.56 -2.53
CA TYR A 42 -1.86 -3.80 -3.56
C TYR A 42 -3.25 -4.05 -2.97
N ALA A 43 -3.36 -4.75 -1.83
CA ALA A 43 -4.64 -4.93 -1.16
C ALA A 43 -5.31 -3.59 -0.84
N VAL A 44 -4.56 -2.66 -0.23
CA VAL A 44 -5.05 -1.35 0.17
C VAL A 44 -5.36 -0.48 -1.05
N LEU A 45 -4.49 -0.48 -2.06
CA LEU A 45 -4.68 0.31 -3.27
C LEU A 45 -5.93 -0.13 -4.06
N GLU A 46 -6.05 -1.44 -4.32
CA GLU A 46 -7.21 -2.04 -5.00
C GLU A 46 -8.49 -1.79 -4.18
N GLY A 47 -8.43 -2.02 -2.87
CA GLY A 47 -9.54 -1.77 -1.96
C GLY A 47 -10.01 -0.32 -1.93
N ALA A 48 -9.10 0.65 -1.98
CA ALA A 48 -9.43 2.07 -2.05
C ALA A 48 -10.12 2.44 -3.38
N PHE A 49 -9.72 1.82 -4.50
CA PHE A 49 -10.38 1.99 -5.78
C PHE A 49 -11.78 1.36 -5.81
N GLU A 50 -11.90 0.11 -5.36
CA GLU A 50 -13.16 -0.63 -5.31
C GLU A 50 -14.19 0.04 -4.40
N ASP A 51 -13.77 0.51 -3.23
CA ASP A 51 -14.65 1.21 -2.29
C ASP A 51 -14.89 2.67 -2.71
N GLY A 52 -14.04 3.23 -3.59
CA GLY A 52 -14.21 4.57 -4.15
C GLY A 52 -14.00 5.70 -3.14
N LEU A 53 -12.96 5.60 -2.31
CA LEU A 53 -12.67 6.57 -1.25
C LEU A 53 -12.52 8.00 -1.77
N GLY A 54 -13.31 8.92 -1.22
CA GLY A 54 -13.13 10.35 -1.45
C GLY A 54 -11.79 10.84 -0.89
N ASN A 55 -11.29 11.98 -1.39
CA ASN A 55 -10.05 12.57 -0.85
C ASN A 55 -10.16 12.87 0.65
N ALA A 56 -11.33 13.34 1.11
CA ALA A 56 -11.58 13.58 2.53
C ALA A 56 -11.54 12.28 3.36
N ASP A 57 -11.96 11.14 2.81
CA ASP A 57 -11.88 9.86 3.51
C ASP A 57 -10.43 9.39 3.65
N VAL A 58 -9.64 9.54 2.58
CA VAL A 58 -8.20 9.25 2.62
C VAL A 58 -7.49 10.14 3.65
N ASP A 59 -7.81 11.44 3.67
CA ASP A 59 -7.21 12.40 4.61
C ASP A 59 -7.59 12.07 6.07
N ARG A 60 -8.79 11.53 6.32
CA ARG A 60 -9.20 11.00 7.63
C ARG A 60 -8.46 9.72 8.02
N ILE A 61 -8.16 8.83 7.08
CA ILE A 61 -7.37 7.63 7.36
C ILE A 61 -5.91 8.03 7.63
N LEU A 62 -5.34 8.89 6.80
CA LEU A 62 -3.98 9.44 6.91
C LEU A 62 -3.90 10.65 7.86
N LEU A 63 -4.68 10.61 8.95
CA LEU A 63 -4.73 11.71 9.92
C LEU A 63 -3.37 11.88 10.61
N ARG A 64 -2.83 13.10 10.54
CA ARG A 64 -1.54 13.47 11.16
C ARG A 64 -1.69 13.84 12.63
N GLY A 65 -0.62 13.69 13.39
CA GLY A 65 -0.54 14.17 14.77
C GLY A 65 -0.55 15.69 14.88
N PRO A 66 -0.73 16.25 16.10
CA PRO A 66 -0.79 17.69 16.35
C PRO A 66 0.45 18.48 15.90
N ASP A 67 1.62 17.85 15.94
CA ASP A 67 2.90 18.42 15.50
C ASP A 67 3.14 18.24 13.99
N GLY A 68 2.18 17.69 13.26
CA GLY A 68 2.28 17.31 11.84
C GLY A 68 3.21 16.13 11.57
N LYS A 69 3.85 15.58 12.61
CA LYS A 69 4.80 14.47 12.52
C LYS A 69 4.04 13.17 12.76
N GLY A 70 4.38 12.16 11.95
CA GLY A 70 3.73 10.85 12.02
C GLY A 70 2.24 10.88 11.68
N PHE A 71 1.61 9.72 11.83
CA PHE A 71 0.18 9.53 11.62
C PHE A 71 -0.46 8.94 12.88
N LEU A 72 -1.69 9.35 13.20
CA LEU A 72 -2.39 8.91 14.40
C LEU A 72 -2.85 7.45 14.35
N HIS A 73 -3.00 6.88 13.15
CA HIS A 73 -3.52 5.52 12.98
C HIS A 73 -2.44 4.47 12.68
N PHE A 74 -1.17 4.87 12.58
CA PHE A 74 -0.09 4.04 12.07
C PHE A 74 1.14 4.07 12.96
N ILE A 75 1.83 2.95 13.04
CA ILE A 75 3.13 2.83 13.69
C ILE A 75 4.22 3.13 12.67
N TYR A 76 5.10 4.08 12.96
CA TYR A 76 6.24 4.40 12.09
C TYR A 76 7.13 3.16 11.87
N ALA A 77 7.63 3.00 10.65
CA ALA A 77 8.49 1.89 10.22
C ALA A 77 7.89 0.47 10.36
N CYS A 78 6.62 0.34 10.74
CA CYS A 78 5.97 -0.96 10.82
C CYS A 78 5.77 -1.57 9.42
N PRO A 79 6.10 -2.87 9.22
CA PRO A 79 6.05 -3.52 7.91
C PRO A 79 4.64 -3.67 7.32
N LEU A 80 3.59 -3.51 8.12
CA LEU A 80 2.18 -3.52 7.67
C LEU A 80 1.61 -2.11 7.52
N CYS A 81 2.02 -1.17 8.40
CA CYS A 81 1.55 0.22 8.34
C CYS A 81 2.16 0.98 7.16
N MET A 82 3.46 0.85 6.92
CA MET A 82 4.15 1.57 5.85
C MET A 82 3.59 1.29 4.44
N PRO A 83 3.37 0.03 4.00
CA PRO A 83 2.73 -0.22 2.71
C PRO A 83 1.30 0.32 2.65
N THR A 84 0.56 0.31 3.77
CA THR A 84 -0.79 0.89 3.84
C THR A 84 -0.77 2.40 3.63
N ILE A 85 0.13 3.12 4.33
CA ILE A 85 0.34 4.57 4.15
C ILE A 85 0.69 4.87 2.69
N ASN A 86 1.68 4.16 2.15
CA ASN A 86 2.20 4.42 0.82
C ASN A 86 1.15 4.13 -0.28
N ALA A 87 0.33 3.09 -0.11
CA ALA A 87 -0.79 2.80 -1.00
C ALA A 87 -1.84 3.93 -0.97
N LEU A 88 -2.24 4.39 0.23
CA LEU A 88 -3.21 5.48 0.37
C LEU A 88 -2.69 6.83 -0.15
N GLN A 89 -1.40 7.12 0.07
CA GLN A 89 -0.76 8.31 -0.50
C GLN A 89 -0.72 8.26 -2.03
N ASN A 90 -0.38 7.10 -2.61
CA ASN A 90 -0.42 6.92 -4.06
C ASN A 90 -1.86 7.09 -4.58
N TYR A 91 -2.83 6.44 -3.95
CA TYR A 91 -4.25 6.59 -4.26
C TYR A 91 -4.71 8.06 -4.17
N ARG A 92 -4.22 8.83 -3.19
CA ARG A 92 -4.54 10.25 -3.03
C ARG A 92 -4.07 11.11 -4.20
N GLN A 93 -3.02 10.67 -4.88
CA GLN A 93 -2.42 11.31 -6.06
C GLN A 93 -3.00 10.79 -7.39
N ARG A 94 -4.01 9.90 -7.36
CA ARG A 94 -4.67 9.40 -8.57
C ARG A 94 -5.14 10.56 -9.45
N ALA A 95 -5.05 10.36 -10.76
CA ALA A 95 -5.63 11.29 -11.71
C ALA A 95 -7.15 11.43 -11.46
N PRO A 96 -7.73 12.63 -11.69
CA PRO A 96 -9.17 12.79 -11.69
C PRO A 96 -9.83 11.76 -12.62
N ILE A 97 -10.76 10.98 -12.09
CA ILE A 97 -11.53 10.00 -12.86
C ILE A 97 -12.76 10.72 -13.39
N PHE A 98 -12.72 11.06 -14.68
CA PHE A 98 -13.84 11.66 -15.39
C PHE A 98 -14.70 10.53 -16.01
N GLY A 99 -15.96 10.40 -15.59
CA GLY A 99 -16.87 9.40 -16.14
C GLY A 99 -18.14 9.21 -15.32
N TYR A 100 -19.14 8.56 -15.93
CA TYR A 100 -20.40 8.19 -15.26
C TYR A 100 -20.15 7.06 -14.25
N LYS A 101 -20.39 7.32 -12.96
CA LYS A 101 -20.52 6.25 -11.97
C LYS A 101 -21.74 5.40 -12.31
N ILE A 102 -21.56 4.08 -12.40
CA ILE A 102 -22.61 3.12 -12.83
C ILE A 102 -23.85 3.13 -11.89
N HIS A 103 -23.74 3.69 -10.69
CA HIS A 103 -24.79 3.64 -9.66
C HIS A 103 -25.53 4.96 -9.39
N GLY A 104 -25.60 5.89 -10.35
CA GLY A 104 -26.50 7.05 -10.29
C GLY A 104 -26.17 8.13 -9.24
N ASN A 105 -25.17 7.92 -8.39
CA ASN A 105 -24.61 8.97 -7.54
C ASN A 105 -23.71 9.88 -8.39
N GLN A 106 -24.31 10.92 -8.97
CA GLN A 106 -23.63 12.03 -9.67
C GLN A 106 -22.79 12.94 -8.75
N ALA A 107 -22.48 12.51 -7.52
CA ALA A 107 -21.60 13.25 -6.65
C ALA A 107 -20.16 13.16 -7.18
N ALA A 108 -19.77 14.21 -7.89
CA ALA A 108 -18.52 15.00 -7.99
C ALA A 108 -17.16 14.46 -7.49
N GLU A 109 -17.09 13.28 -6.90
CA GLU A 109 -15.86 12.69 -6.41
C GLU A 109 -15.24 11.84 -7.52
N ASN A 110 -14.04 12.25 -7.93
CA ASN A 110 -13.13 11.57 -8.85
C ASN A 110 -12.71 10.18 -8.31
N THR A 111 -13.65 9.24 -8.20
CA THR A 111 -13.48 7.90 -7.63
C THR A 111 -14.20 6.84 -8.45
N HIS A 112 -13.71 5.59 -8.44
CA HIS A 112 -14.33 4.48 -9.19
C HIS A 112 -15.49 3.82 -8.43
N GLY A 113 -15.29 3.49 -7.16
CA GLY A 113 -16.28 2.82 -6.32
C GLY A 113 -17.47 3.67 -5.84
N PRO A 114 -18.40 3.06 -5.10
CA PRO A 114 -19.63 3.69 -4.63
C PRO A 114 -19.41 4.75 -3.53
N GLY A 115 -18.22 4.80 -2.95
CA GLY A 115 -17.92 5.58 -1.75
C GLY A 115 -18.14 4.77 -0.47
N LEU A 116 -17.60 5.28 0.63
CA LEU A 116 -17.81 4.68 1.95
C LEU A 116 -19.25 4.86 2.43
N SER A 117 -19.76 3.88 3.17
CA SER A 117 -21.08 3.98 3.82
C SER A 117 -21.11 5.17 4.78
N ALA A 118 -22.30 5.70 5.05
CA ALA A 118 -22.46 6.84 5.95
C ALA A 118 -21.91 6.54 7.35
N GLU A 119 -22.14 5.31 7.84
CA GLU A 119 -21.69 4.83 9.14
C GLU A 119 -20.15 4.83 9.23
N LEU A 120 -19.46 4.30 8.22
CA LEU A 120 -18.00 4.28 8.17
C LEU A 120 -17.42 5.70 8.10
N ARG A 121 -18.04 6.61 7.34
CA ARG A 121 -17.62 8.01 7.26
C ARG A 121 -17.77 8.72 8.60
N VAL A 122 -18.87 8.48 9.31
CA VAL A 122 -19.10 9.02 10.66
C VAL A 122 -18.04 8.48 11.63
N GLN A 123 -17.76 7.17 11.62
CA GLN A 123 -16.75 6.59 12.50
C GLN A 123 -15.34 7.13 12.22
N LEU A 124 -14.93 7.25 10.95
CA LEU A 124 -13.65 7.83 10.55
C LEU A 124 -13.53 9.31 10.93
N GLY A 125 -14.63 10.06 10.90
CA GLY A 125 -14.69 11.47 11.29
C GLY A 125 -14.89 11.71 12.79
N SER A 126 -15.06 10.64 13.59
CA SER A 126 -15.38 10.76 15.01
C SER A 126 -14.24 11.42 15.80
N PRO A 127 -14.53 12.26 16.80
CA PRO A 127 -13.51 12.72 17.76
C PRO A 127 -13.02 11.57 18.65
N ASP A 128 -13.83 10.53 18.84
CA ASP A 128 -13.42 9.32 19.54
C ASP A 128 -12.40 8.53 18.71
N GLN A 129 -11.20 8.37 19.29
CA GLN A 129 -10.12 7.62 18.67
C GLN A 129 -10.47 6.16 18.45
N ALA A 130 -11.21 5.55 19.37
CA ALA A 130 -11.57 4.15 19.28
C ALA A 130 -12.47 3.88 18.08
N ALA A 131 -13.50 4.72 17.87
CA ALA A 131 -14.34 4.69 16.68
C ALA A 131 -13.53 4.83 15.37
N ARG A 132 -12.59 5.78 15.30
CA ARG A 132 -11.74 5.97 14.11
C ARG A 132 -10.90 4.73 13.82
N LEU A 133 -10.21 4.20 14.83
CA LEU A 133 -9.38 3.02 14.71
C LEU A 133 -10.20 1.76 14.37
N GLY A 134 -11.42 1.64 14.90
CA GLY A 134 -12.37 0.59 14.53
C GLY A 134 -12.70 0.61 13.03
N ALA A 135 -13.01 1.80 12.48
CA ALA A 135 -13.28 1.94 11.05
C ALA A 135 -12.04 1.63 10.20
N VAL A 136 -10.85 2.12 10.58
CA VAL A 136 -9.59 1.80 9.88
C VAL A 136 -9.32 0.29 9.89
N ASN A 137 -9.51 -0.39 11.02
CA ASN A 137 -9.37 -1.84 11.12
C ASN A 137 -10.32 -2.58 10.17
N GLN A 138 -11.60 -2.19 10.16
CA GLN A 138 -12.61 -2.79 9.30
C GLN A 138 -12.24 -2.67 7.82
N LEU A 139 -11.77 -1.49 7.39
CA LEU A 139 -11.33 -1.24 6.02
C LEU A 139 -10.15 -2.13 5.64
N VAL A 140 -9.05 -2.06 6.39
CA VAL A 140 -7.82 -2.82 6.09
C VAL A 140 -8.09 -4.33 6.10
N LYS A 141 -8.86 -4.83 7.09
CA LYS A 141 -9.28 -6.23 7.16
C LYS A 141 -10.00 -6.67 5.89
N ARG A 142 -10.98 -5.89 5.47
CA ARG A 142 -11.79 -6.19 4.29
C ARG A 142 -10.97 -6.16 3.00
N TRP A 143 -10.03 -5.23 2.88
CA TRP A 143 -9.16 -5.12 1.70
C TRP A 143 -8.16 -6.26 1.60
N VAL A 144 -7.51 -6.61 2.71
CA VAL A 144 -6.55 -7.72 2.74
C VAL A 144 -7.25 -9.05 2.51
N GLU A 145 -8.41 -9.30 3.11
CA GLU A 145 -9.17 -10.53 2.89
C GLU A 145 -9.62 -10.67 1.42
N ARG A 146 -10.10 -9.58 0.81
CA ARG A 146 -10.43 -9.55 -0.63
C ARG A 146 -9.22 -9.93 -1.48
N ARG A 147 -8.06 -9.32 -1.21
CA ARG A 147 -6.83 -9.60 -1.96
C ARG A 147 -6.40 -11.05 -1.82
N LEU A 148 -6.35 -11.58 -0.61
CA LEU A 148 -6.02 -12.99 -0.35
C LEU A 148 -6.98 -13.94 -1.07
N THR A 149 -8.26 -13.59 -1.14
CA THR A 149 -9.28 -14.37 -1.84
C THR A 149 -9.08 -14.33 -3.36
N SER A 150 -8.74 -13.16 -3.92
CA SER A 150 -8.48 -13.00 -5.35
C SER A 150 -7.28 -13.80 -5.86
N GLN A 151 -6.32 -14.11 -4.99
CA GLN A 151 -5.10 -14.85 -5.35
C GLN A 151 -5.32 -16.36 -5.53
N ARG A 152 -6.49 -16.90 -5.15
CA ARG A 152 -6.82 -18.33 -5.28
C ARG A 152 -5.76 -19.27 -4.71
N LEU A 153 -5.14 -18.85 -3.61
CA LEU A 153 -4.11 -19.61 -2.90
C LEU A 153 -4.65 -20.95 -2.42
N THR A 154 -3.80 -21.98 -2.39
CA THR A 154 -4.10 -23.22 -1.66
C THR A 154 -4.21 -22.95 -0.16
N PRO A 155 -4.83 -23.84 0.64
CA PRO A 155 -4.86 -23.71 2.09
C PRO A 155 -3.47 -23.54 2.72
N GLU A 156 -2.46 -24.25 2.20
CA GLU A 156 -1.07 -24.22 2.68
C GLU A 156 -0.41 -22.87 2.36
N GLU A 157 -0.58 -22.39 1.13
CA GLU A 157 -0.08 -21.07 0.71
C GLU A 157 -0.72 -19.95 1.51
N ARG A 158 -2.05 -20.00 1.70
CA ARG A 158 -2.77 -19.03 2.54
C ARG A 158 -2.24 -19.03 3.97
N LYS A 159 -2.01 -20.21 4.56
CA LYS A 159 -1.42 -20.33 5.90
C LYS A 159 -0.03 -19.72 5.97
N ALA A 160 0.81 -19.95 4.95
CA ALA A 160 2.16 -19.36 4.88
C ALA A 160 2.11 -17.84 4.80
N VAL A 161 1.23 -17.28 3.97
CA VAL A 161 1.02 -15.83 3.85
C VAL A 161 0.50 -15.24 5.17
N GLN A 162 -0.47 -15.90 5.83
CA GLN A 162 -0.96 -15.49 7.13
C GLN A 162 0.14 -15.48 8.21
N ALA A 163 1.04 -16.47 8.19
CA ALA A 163 2.18 -16.50 9.10
C ALA A 163 3.15 -15.33 8.87
N GLN A 164 3.40 -14.95 7.61
CA GLN A 164 4.22 -13.78 7.27
C GLN A 164 3.58 -12.47 7.74
N LEU A 165 2.26 -12.32 7.56
CA LEU A 165 1.51 -11.17 8.03
C LEU A 165 1.54 -11.07 9.57
N GLU A 166 1.38 -12.20 10.27
CA GLU A 166 1.47 -12.23 11.74
C GLU A 166 2.89 -11.87 12.23
N GLU A 167 3.94 -12.30 11.54
CA GLU A 167 5.31 -11.88 11.85
C GLU A 167 5.51 -10.37 11.62
N GLY A 168 4.93 -9.83 10.55
CA GLY A 168 4.87 -8.37 10.33
C GLY A 168 4.15 -7.64 11.46
N ARG A 169 3.03 -8.19 11.94
CA ARG A 169 2.27 -7.63 13.07
C ARG A 169 3.12 -7.64 14.34
N LYS A 170 3.75 -8.76 14.70
CA LYS A 170 4.62 -8.87 15.88
C LYS A 170 5.72 -7.81 15.88
N ARG A 171 6.47 -7.69 14.77
CA ARG A 171 7.50 -6.65 14.62
C ARG A 171 6.94 -5.24 14.80
N GLY A 172 5.77 -4.95 14.22
CA GLY A 172 5.08 -3.68 14.43
C GLY A 172 4.72 -3.42 15.89
N MET A 173 4.21 -4.44 16.58
CA MET A 173 3.84 -4.32 18.01
C MET A 173 5.06 -4.14 18.91
N GLU A 174 6.19 -4.80 18.62
CA GLU A 174 7.45 -4.58 19.30
C GLU A 174 7.94 -3.14 19.15
N MET A 175 7.84 -2.57 17.94
CA MET A 175 8.15 -1.15 17.72
C MET A 175 7.25 -0.24 18.53
N LEU A 176 5.94 -0.51 18.54
CA LEU A 176 4.99 0.28 19.32
C LEU A 176 5.32 0.24 20.82
N THR A 177 5.61 -0.94 21.36
CA THR A 177 6.04 -1.07 22.76
C THR A 177 7.27 -0.22 23.03
N ARG A 178 8.29 -0.27 22.17
CA ARG A 178 9.49 0.57 22.30
C ARG A 178 9.17 2.06 22.28
N PHE A 179 8.32 2.50 21.36
CA PHE A 179 7.92 3.91 21.23
C PHE A 179 7.12 4.41 22.44
N LYS A 180 6.39 3.52 23.12
CA LYS A 180 5.67 3.85 24.37
C LYS A 180 6.60 3.87 25.59
N THR A 181 7.63 3.03 25.63
CA THR A 181 8.55 2.94 26.78
C THR A 181 9.65 3.99 26.77
N ASP A 182 10.02 4.49 25.59
CA ASP A 182 11.07 5.50 25.44
C ASP A 182 10.49 6.80 24.88
N ASN A 183 10.42 7.82 25.74
CA ASN A 183 9.85 9.13 25.42
C ASN A 183 10.52 9.81 24.21
N SER A 184 11.76 9.47 23.87
CA SER A 184 12.43 10.01 22.68
C SER A 184 11.76 9.58 21.36
N PHE A 185 10.99 8.49 21.39
CA PHE A 185 10.30 7.94 20.22
C PHE A 185 8.78 8.18 20.21
N ALA A 186 8.23 8.90 21.19
CA ALA A 186 6.78 9.14 21.28
C ALA A 186 6.19 9.80 20.01
N VAL A 187 7.00 10.61 19.31
CA VAL A 187 6.63 11.28 18.04
C VAL A 187 6.37 10.31 16.87
N PHE A 188 6.81 9.06 16.98
CA PHE A 188 6.68 8.04 15.95
C PHE A 188 5.41 7.19 16.06
N ALA A 189 4.63 7.38 17.13
CA ALA A 189 3.32 6.79 17.33
C ALA A 189 2.39 7.73 18.13
N PRO A 190 2.17 8.97 17.64
CA PRO A 190 1.49 10.01 18.41
C PRO A 190 0.04 9.67 18.80
N GLY A 191 -0.59 8.73 18.09
CA GLY A 191 -1.93 8.23 18.41
C GLY A 191 -1.96 7.06 19.38
N PHE A 192 -0.86 6.59 19.96
CA PHE A 192 -0.86 5.31 20.69
C PHE A 192 -0.65 5.41 22.21
N ALA A 193 -0.68 6.61 22.80
CA ALA A 193 -0.47 6.79 24.23
C ALA A 193 -1.42 5.94 25.10
N GLY A 194 -2.70 5.83 24.72
CA GLY A 194 -3.71 5.01 25.40
C GLY A 194 -4.07 3.70 24.70
N ILE A 195 -3.36 3.33 23.63
CA ILE A 195 -3.73 2.21 22.76
C ILE A 195 -2.66 1.12 22.84
N GLU A 196 -3.12 -0.13 22.99
CA GLU A 196 -2.26 -1.32 23.14
C GLU A 196 -2.10 -2.11 21.84
N GLU A 197 -2.99 -1.90 20.87
CA GLU A 197 -3.05 -2.67 19.62
C GLU A 197 -3.06 -1.74 18.40
N CYS A 198 -2.59 -2.22 17.26
CA CYS A 198 -2.67 -1.45 16.01
C CYS A 198 -3.85 -1.92 15.16
N ALA A 199 -4.80 -1.01 14.90
CA ALA A 199 -5.95 -1.27 14.02
C ALA A 199 -5.55 -1.80 12.65
N VAL A 200 -4.50 -1.23 12.05
CA VAL A 200 -3.99 -1.61 10.73
C VAL A 200 -3.35 -2.99 10.79
N CYS A 201 -2.46 -3.25 11.76
CA CYS A 201 -1.80 -4.55 11.87
C CYS A 201 -2.79 -5.67 12.19
N ASN A 202 -3.74 -5.43 13.12
CA ASN A 202 -4.80 -6.39 13.41
C ASN A 202 -5.68 -6.64 12.17
N GLY A 203 -6.02 -5.57 11.44
CA GLY A 203 -6.83 -5.69 10.24
C GLY A 203 -6.14 -6.55 9.18
N ALA A 204 -4.85 -6.31 8.95
CA ALA A 204 -4.03 -7.06 8.00
C ALA A 204 -3.95 -8.57 8.31
N VAL A 205 -4.08 -8.98 9.57
CA VAL A 205 -4.10 -10.41 9.97
C VAL A 205 -5.53 -10.95 10.20
N GLY A 206 -6.57 -10.19 9.84
CA GLY A 206 -7.97 -10.60 10.00
C GLY A 206 -8.52 -10.48 11.42
N MET A 207 -7.76 -9.92 12.36
CA MET A 207 -8.18 -9.69 13.74
C MET A 207 -9.03 -8.43 13.86
N GLY A 208 -10.03 -8.48 14.75
CA GLY A 208 -10.77 -7.28 15.16
C GLY A 208 -9.89 -6.36 16.00
N PHE A 209 -10.20 -5.06 15.97
CA PHE A 209 -9.61 -4.10 16.87
C PHE A 209 -10.40 -4.08 18.18
N LYS A 210 -9.74 -4.38 19.30
CA LYS A 210 -10.37 -4.32 20.62
C LYS A 210 -10.16 -2.95 21.21
N VAL A 211 -11.25 -2.22 21.37
CA VAL A 211 -11.27 -1.03 22.22
C VAL A 211 -11.28 -1.52 23.66
N LYS A 212 -10.18 -1.36 24.41
CA LYS A 212 -10.30 -1.43 25.86
C LYS A 212 -11.08 -0.17 26.29
N PRO A 213 -12.22 -0.32 26.98
CA PRO A 213 -12.97 0.83 27.50
C PRO A 213 -12.14 1.68 28.45
#